data_AF-A0A0C3A7L9-F1
#
_entry.id   AF-A0A0C3A7L9-F1
#
_cell.length_a   1.000
_cell.length_b   1.000
_cell.length_c   1.000
_cell.angle_alpha   90.00
_cell.angle_beta   90.00
_cell.angle_gamma   90.00
#
_symmetry.space_group_name_H-M   'P 1'
#
loop_
_entity.id
_entity.type
_entity.pdbx_description
1 polymer ?
#
loop_
_entity_poly.entity_id
_entity_poly.type
_entity_poly.pdbx_seq_one_letter_code
_entity_poly.pdbx_strand_id
1 'polypeptide(L)'
;MQSFPPSDLVSYAGFVLVTDQLPAPADFLLHRFLHVRLKEMKQSNCIFLSMSEDLGRIKAVASKAVLNLGQNPNFMFIDIAKCIEAEEPSASNCSRLRPIVDLLSSFASKGQNLVILDDIASLEWLGFSSLELFRFARALNTLCSKTGSTLVIRHHIMNAAEPDTLFQLVLQLCSYHVEVRPLASGRSGAVSGEICLHPGPGMDDPNHRSIPRTTALQYRLTDGGAIFFNKGTSEGVL
;
A
#
# COMPACT_ATOMS: atom_id res chain seq x y z
N MET A 1 17.45 6.16 -14.61
CA MET A 1 16.66 5.71 -13.44
C MET A 1 15.20 5.99 -13.71
N GLN A 2 14.32 5.03 -13.43
CA GLN A 2 12.88 5.20 -13.66
C GLN A 2 12.20 5.59 -12.34
N SER A 3 11.28 6.55 -12.37
CA SER A 3 10.49 6.91 -11.19
C SER A 3 9.36 5.89 -11.01
N PHE A 4 9.36 5.21 -9.86
CA PHE A 4 8.26 4.35 -9.41
C PHE A 4 7.90 4.71 -7.95
N PRO A 5 6.61 4.65 -7.54
CA PRO A 5 5.45 4.49 -8.40
C PRO A 5 5.26 5.71 -9.32
N PRO A 6 4.61 5.54 -10.48
CA PRO A 6 4.17 6.66 -11.32
C PRO A 6 3.22 7.59 -10.54
N SER A 7 3.25 8.89 -10.80
CA SER A 7 2.43 9.87 -10.07
C SER A 7 0.93 9.60 -10.23
N ASP A 8 0.50 9.22 -11.44
CA ASP A 8 -0.87 8.78 -11.75
C ASP A 8 -1.34 7.63 -10.85
N LEU A 9 -0.44 6.67 -10.54
CA LEU A 9 -0.76 5.54 -9.65
C LEU A 9 -1.08 6.00 -8.22
N VAL A 10 -0.55 7.15 -7.80
CA VAL A 10 -0.78 7.72 -6.45
C VAL A 10 -2.01 8.64 -6.42
N SER A 11 -2.45 9.10 -7.60
CA SER A 11 -3.40 10.20 -7.74
C SER A 11 -4.81 9.73 -8.05
N TYR A 12 -4.93 8.83 -9.04
CA TYR A 12 -6.18 8.52 -9.72
C TYR A 12 -6.35 7.02 -9.99
N ALA A 13 -5.56 6.19 -9.32
CA ALA A 13 -5.54 4.77 -9.58
C ALA A 13 -6.78 4.02 -9.07
N GLY A 14 -7.66 4.67 -8.30
CA GLY A 14 -8.72 3.99 -7.58
C GLY A 14 -8.12 3.13 -6.47
N PHE A 15 -8.24 1.80 -6.59
CA PHE A 15 -7.68 0.87 -5.62
C PHE A 15 -6.41 0.17 -6.13
N VAL A 16 -5.28 0.44 -5.47
CA VAL A 16 -3.99 -0.24 -5.67
C VAL A 16 -3.78 -1.30 -4.59
N LEU A 17 -3.71 -2.57 -4.99
CA LEU A 17 -3.26 -3.65 -4.14
C LEU A 17 -1.75 -3.81 -4.30
N VAL A 18 -1.00 -3.70 -3.22
CA VAL A 18 0.44 -3.99 -3.16
C VAL A 18 0.60 -5.34 -2.50
N THR A 19 1.28 -6.27 -3.16
CA THR A 19 1.64 -7.55 -2.54
C THR A 19 3.13 -7.73 -2.49
N ASP A 20 3.59 -8.30 -1.41
CA ASP A 20 4.98 -8.66 -1.15
C ASP A 20 5.10 -10.09 -0.63
N GLN A 21 6.35 -10.52 -0.46
CA GLN A 21 6.70 -11.78 0.17
C GLN A 21 7.72 -11.47 1.28
N LEU A 22 7.81 -12.34 2.28
CA LEU A 22 8.75 -12.18 3.39
C LEU A 22 10.22 -11.85 2.98
N PRO A 23 10.82 -12.48 1.94
CA PRO A 23 12.18 -12.12 1.52
C PRO A 23 12.29 -10.78 0.76
N ALA A 24 11.17 -10.14 0.42
CA ALA A 24 11.10 -8.89 -0.33
C ALA A 24 9.89 -8.03 0.12
N PRO A 25 9.92 -7.46 1.33
CA PRO A 25 8.83 -6.63 1.85
C PRO A 25 8.65 -5.35 1.03
N ALA A 26 7.42 -4.85 0.93
CA ALA A 26 7.01 -3.68 0.16
C ALA A 26 6.67 -2.45 1.02
N ASP A 27 7.01 -2.45 2.30
CA ASP A 27 6.88 -1.30 3.21
C ASP A 27 7.55 -0.03 2.64
N PHE A 28 8.74 -0.18 2.04
CA PHE A 28 9.44 0.92 1.37
C PHE A 28 8.60 1.59 0.28
N LEU A 29 7.72 0.83 -0.39
CA LEU A 29 6.88 1.34 -1.45
C LEU A 29 5.74 2.18 -0.88
N LEU A 30 5.17 1.81 0.27
CA LEU A 30 4.16 2.61 0.97
C LEU A 30 4.71 3.97 1.39
N HIS A 31 5.93 4.01 1.91
CA HIS A 31 6.62 5.28 2.20
C HIS A 31 6.87 6.10 0.93
N ARG A 32 7.15 5.44 -0.20
CA ARG A 32 7.31 6.11 -1.49
C ARG A 32 5.99 6.69 -2.00
N PHE A 33 4.86 5.97 -1.88
CA PHE A 33 3.52 6.49 -2.18
C PHE A 33 3.22 7.74 -1.36
N LEU A 34 3.46 7.68 -0.05
CA LEU A 34 3.33 8.82 0.84
C LEU A 34 4.25 9.98 0.41
N HIS A 35 5.47 9.69 -0.01
CA HIS A 35 6.42 10.71 -0.42
C HIS A 35 5.97 11.45 -1.67
N VAL A 36 5.60 10.69 -2.71
CA VAL A 36 5.08 11.24 -3.96
C VAL A 36 3.85 12.10 -3.68
N ARG A 37 2.90 11.62 -2.88
CA ARG A 37 1.68 12.37 -2.58
C ARG A 37 1.93 13.68 -1.85
N LEU A 38 2.71 13.67 -0.77
CA LEU A 38 2.88 14.85 0.07
C LEU A 38 3.87 15.87 -0.50
N LYS A 39 4.89 15.41 -1.23
CA LYS A 39 5.93 16.29 -1.79
C LYS A 39 5.57 16.83 -3.16
N GLU A 40 5.07 15.98 -4.05
CA GLU A 40 4.83 16.35 -5.44
C GLU A 40 3.46 17.00 -5.62
N MET A 41 2.49 16.68 -4.75
CA MET A 41 1.15 17.25 -4.79
C MET A 41 0.81 18.13 -3.58
N LYS A 42 1.12 19.42 -3.73
CA LYS A 42 0.76 20.46 -2.79
C LYS A 42 -0.78 20.47 -2.62
N GLN A 43 -1.27 20.41 -1.38
CA GLN A 43 -2.70 20.33 -0.96
C GLN A 43 -3.36 18.95 -0.91
N SER A 44 -2.59 17.86 -1.03
CA SER A 44 -3.16 16.52 -0.89
C SER A 44 -3.06 15.98 0.53
N ASN A 45 -4.15 15.42 1.06
CA ASN A 45 -4.09 14.69 2.34
C ASN A 45 -3.69 13.23 2.13
N CYS A 46 -2.98 12.69 3.12
CA CYS A 46 -2.58 11.31 3.22
C CYS A 46 -3.01 10.76 4.57
N ILE A 47 -3.76 9.67 4.56
CA ILE A 47 -4.17 8.94 5.75
C ILE A 47 -3.46 7.59 5.74
N PHE A 48 -2.70 7.31 6.78
CA PHE A 48 -1.94 6.08 6.93
C PHE A 48 -2.53 5.25 8.06
N LEU A 49 -3.19 4.16 7.69
CA LEU A 49 -3.77 3.16 8.57
C LEU A 49 -2.70 2.08 8.80
N SER A 50 -2.14 2.04 10.01
CA SER A 50 -1.07 1.10 10.32
C SER A 50 -1.52 -0.04 11.21
N MET A 51 -1.05 -1.23 10.85
CA MET A 51 -1.11 -2.44 11.66
C MET A 51 0.28 -2.91 12.09
N SER A 52 1.30 -2.70 11.24
CA SER A 52 2.63 -3.28 11.45
C SER A 52 3.68 -2.27 11.90
N GLU A 53 3.51 -0.98 11.56
CA GLU A 53 4.48 0.07 11.88
C GLU A 53 3.96 1.10 12.90
N ASP A 54 4.84 1.60 13.76
CA ASP A 54 4.53 2.73 14.64
C ASP A 54 4.78 4.08 13.93
N LEU A 55 4.13 5.13 14.44
CA LEU A 55 4.28 6.50 13.92
C LEU A 55 5.73 7.01 13.96
N GLY A 56 6.52 6.59 14.94
CA GLY A 56 7.92 6.96 15.09
C GLY A 56 8.76 6.43 13.93
N ARG A 57 8.61 5.15 13.59
CA ARG A 57 9.25 4.54 12.41
C ARG A 57 8.87 5.26 11.12
N ILE A 58 7.58 5.49 10.86
CA ILE A 58 7.13 6.18 9.64
C ILE A 58 7.72 7.60 9.55
N LYS A 59 7.75 8.34 10.66
CA LYS A 59 8.38 9.67 10.74
C LYS A 59 9.89 9.61 10.45
N ALA A 60 10.58 8.62 10.99
CA ALA A 60 12.02 8.45 10.79
C ALA A 60 12.37 8.09 9.35
N VAL A 61 11.56 7.26 8.68
CA VAL A 61 11.76 6.94 7.26
C VAL A 61 11.42 8.15 6.38
N ALA A 62 10.31 8.84 6.66
CA ALA A 62 9.91 10.02 5.90
C ALA A 62 10.92 11.18 6.02
N SER A 63 11.55 11.36 7.19
CA SER A 63 12.55 12.42 7.39
C SER A 63 13.81 12.20 6.54
N LYS A 64 14.23 10.95 6.31
CA LYS A 64 15.29 10.61 5.35
C LYS A 64 14.93 11.01 3.91
N ALA A 65 13.64 10.99 3.58
CA ALA A 65 13.12 11.49 2.30
C ALA A 65 12.79 13.01 2.34
N VAL A 66 13.29 13.75 3.33
CA VAL A 66 13.07 15.19 3.51
C VAL A 66 11.59 15.56 3.68
N LEU A 67 10.82 14.67 4.33
CA LEU A 67 9.42 14.91 4.70
C LEU A 67 9.25 14.97 6.21
N ASN A 68 8.86 16.13 6.72
CA ASN A 68 8.52 16.30 8.13
C ASN A 68 7.05 15.99 8.37
N LEU A 69 6.73 14.73 8.66
CA LEU A 69 5.36 14.31 8.95
C LEU A 69 4.83 14.82 10.30
N GLY A 70 5.71 15.19 11.24
CA GLY A 70 5.29 15.68 12.55
C GLY A 70 4.61 17.06 12.50
N GLN A 71 4.90 17.85 11.48
CA GLN A 71 4.36 19.20 11.29
C GLN A 71 3.48 19.31 10.04
N ASN A 72 3.26 18.20 9.32
CA ASN A 72 2.48 18.24 8.09
C ASN A 72 0.98 18.13 8.41
N PRO A 73 0.18 19.21 8.23
CA PRO A 73 -1.25 19.18 8.56
C PRO A 73 -2.05 18.24 7.65
N ASN A 74 -1.47 17.85 6.51
CA ASN A 74 -2.12 16.99 5.52
C ASN A 74 -1.80 15.50 5.75
N PHE A 75 -1.07 15.15 6.82
CA PHE A 75 -0.77 13.76 7.17
C PHE A 75 -1.53 13.34 8.42
N MET A 76 -2.25 12.22 8.32
CA MET A 76 -2.94 11.59 9.43
C MET A 76 -2.45 10.16 9.60
N PHE A 77 -2.16 9.79 10.84
CA PHE A 77 -1.81 8.42 11.21
C PHE A 77 -2.90 7.84 12.10
N ILE A 78 -3.34 6.64 11.78
CA ILE A 78 -4.31 5.88 12.58
C ILE A 78 -3.66 4.54 12.91
N ASP A 79 -3.50 4.31 14.21
CA ASP A 79 -3.06 3.03 14.76
C ASP A 79 -4.29 2.12 14.91
N ILE A 80 -4.44 1.18 13.99
CA ILE A 80 -5.63 0.32 13.95
C ILE A 80 -5.67 -0.58 15.19
N ALA A 81 -4.54 -1.08 15.69
CA ALA A 81 -4.49 -1.93 16.87
C ALA A 81 -5.05 -1.19 18.10
N LYS A 82 -4.66 0.08 18.29
CA LYS A 82 -5.23 0.93 19.36
C LYS A 82 -6.72 1.19 19.21
N CYS A 83 -7.20 1.38 17.98
CA CYS A 83 -8.64 1.55 17.73
C CYS A 83 -9.43 0.30 18.10
N ILE A 84 -8.88 -0.88 17.82
CA ILE A 84 -9.49 -2.18 18.09
C ILE A 84 -9.49 -2.52 19.59
N GLU A 85 -8.47 -2.10 20.34
CA GLU A 85 -8.36 -2.27 21.79
C GLU A 85 -9.29 -1.32 22.57
N ALA A 86 -9.50 -0.11 22.07
CA ALA A 86 -10.36 0.88 22.71
C ALA A 86 -11.86 0.51 22.64
N GLU A 87 -12.25 -0.41 21.76
CA GLU A 87 -13.60 -0.95 21.74
C GLU A 87 -13.74 -2.07 22.78
N GLU A 88 -14.49 -1.78 23.84
CA GLU A 88 -15.01 -2.82 24.74
C GLU A 88 -15.79 -3.87 23.92
N PRO A 89 -15.68 -5.17 24.22
CA PRO A 89 -16.40 -6.24 23.54
C PRO A 89 -17.90 -6.17 23.88
N SER A 90 -18.58 -5.17 23.32
CA SER A 90 -20.03 -5.06 23.42
C SER A 90 -20.69 -6.09 22.51
N ALA A 91 -21.77 -6.70 22.99
CA ALA A 91 -22.52 -7.78 22.33
C ALA A 91 -23.28 -7.33 21.05
N SER A 92 -22.81 -6.28 20.36
CA SER A 92 -23.43 -5.77 19.14
C SER A 92 -22.85 -6.47 17.91
N ASN A 93 -23.71 -6.85 16.95
CA ASN A 93 -23.33 -7.47 15.68
C ASN A 93 -22.55 -6.53 14.72
N CYS A 94 -21.98 -5.44 15.22
CA CYS A 94 -21.19 -4.49 14.42
C CYS A 94 -19.75 -4.98 14.30
N SER A 95 -19.19 -4.92 13.08
CA SER A 95 -17.77 -5.20 12.84
C SER A 95 -16.90 -4.20 13.59
N ARG A 96 -15.88 -4.69 14.29
CA ARG A 96 -14.92 -3.87 15.08
C ARG A 96 -14.09 -2.91 14.20
N LEU A 97 -14.13 -3.09 12.88
CA LEU A 97 -13.44 -2.24 11.90
C LEU A 97 -14.32 -1.10 11.40
N ARG A 98 -15.62 -1.10 11.71
CA ARG A 98 -16.54 -0.05 11.29
C ARG A 98 -16.20 1.35 11.82
N PRO A 99 -15.77 1.55 13.07
CA PRO A 99 -15.39 2.87 13.56
C PRO A 99 -14.26 3.50 12.75
N ILE A 100 -13.36 2.68 12.20
CA ILE A 100 -12.25 3.17 11.37
C ILE A 100 -12.81 3.73 10.05
N VAL A 101 -13.78 3.04 9.45
CA VAL A 101 -14.47 3.53 8.23
C VAL A 101 -15.25 4.81 8.52
N ASP A 102 -15.95 4.87 9.65
CA ASP A 102 -16.73 6.05 10.05
C ASP A 102 -15.80 7.25 10.33
N LEU A 103 -14.68 7.01 11.02
CA LEU A 103 -13.62 8.00 11.25
C LEU A 103 -13.10 8.56 9.91
N LEU A 104 -12.75 7.68 8.97
CA LEU A 104 -12.29 8.08 7.63
C LEU A 104 -13.33 8.86 6.85
N SER A 105 -14.62 8.51 6.99
CA SER A 105 -15.69 9.20 6.29
C SER A 105 -15.81 10.67 6.69
N SER A 106 -15.50 11.00 7.95
CA SER A 106 -15.47 12.38 8.43
C SER A 106 -14.35 13.20 7.78
N PHE A 107 -13.19 12.58 7.52
CA PHE A 107 -12.02 13.22 6.90
C PHE A 107 -12.11 13.29 5.38
N ALA A 108 -12.73 12.28 4.75
CA ALA A 108 -12.81 12.15 3.30
C ALA A 108 -13.71 13.22 2.64
N SER A 109 -14.44 14.03 3.43
CA SER A 109 -15.21 15.18 2.96
C SER A 109 -14.37 16.28 2.30
N LYS A 110 -13.04 16.24 2.40
CA LYS A 110 -12.11 17.27 1.90
C LYS A 110 -11.21 16.76 0.79
N GLY A 111 -11.75 16.65 -0.42
CA GLY A 111 -10.96 16.48 -1.65
C GLY A 111 -10.36 15.09 -1.87
N GLN A 112 -9.48 14.99 -2.87
CA GLN A 112 -8.80 13.75 -3.25
C GLN A 112 -7.74 13.42 -2.19
N ASN A 113 -7.84 12.26 -1.55
CA ASN A 113 -6.90 11.82 -0.53
C ASN A 113 -6.14 10.57 -0.99
N LEU A 114 -5.02 10.29 -0.34
CA LEU A 114 -4.37 8.98 -0.40
C LEU A 114 -4.65 8.25 0.92
N VAL A 115 -5.27 7.08 0.86
CA VAL A 115 -5.50 6.22 2.02
C VAL A 115 -4.61 4.98 1.87
N ILE A 116 -3.70 4.77 2.82
CA ILE A 116 -2.80 3.61 2.85
C ILE A 116 -3.21 2.70 4.00
N LEU A 117 -3.40 1.41 3.74
CA LEU A 117 -3.50 0.34 4.73
C LEU A 117 -2.25 -0.54 4.65
N ASP A 118 -1.42 -0.45 5.68
CA ASP A 118 -0.07 -1.02 5.69
C ASP A 118 -0.03 -2.54 5.85
N ASP A 119 -1.05 -3.21 6.38
CA ASP A 119 -1.04 -4.68 6.43
C ASP A 119 -2.43 -5.24 6.72
N ILE A 120 -3.15 -5.66 5.68
CA ILE A 120 -4.46 -6.27 5.90
C ILE A 120 -4.35 -7.72 6.40
N ALA A 121 -3.28 -8.44 6.02
CA ALA A 121 -3.09 -9.85 6.40
C ALA A 121 -2.84 -10.00 7.91
N SER A 122 -2.15 -9.03 8.53
CA SER A 122 -1.95 -8.99 9.99
C SER A 122 -3.27 -8.95 10.78
N LEU A 123 -4.38 -8.45 10.20
CA LEU A 123 -5.69 -8.50 10.86
C LEU A 123 -6.25 -9.91 10.93
N GLU A 124 -5.95 -10.81 9.98
CA GLU A 124 -6.38 -12.21 10.09
C GLU A 124 -5.75 -12.87 11.33
N TRP A 125 -4.52 -12.51 11.66
CA TRP A 125 -3.81 -13.02 12.84
C TRP A 125 -4.39 -12.49 14.15
N LEU A 126 -5.09 -11.35 14.11
CA LEU A 126 -5.86 -10.83 15.24
C LEU A 126 -7.25 -11.48 15.38
N GLY A 127 -7.56 -12.48 14.54
CA GLY A 127 -8.79 -13.27 14.62
C GLY A 127 -9.94 -12.74 13.75
N PHE A 128 -9.69 -11.77 12.88
CA PHE A 128 -10.69 -11.31 11.91
C PHE A 128 -10.84 -12.34 10.78
N SER A 129 -12.09 -12.63 10.39
CA SER A 129 -12.34 -13.54 9.26
C SER A 129 -12.04 -12.86 7.92
N SER A 130 -11.64 -13.62 6.90
CA SER A 130 -11.40 -13.08 5.55
C SER A 130 -12.64 -12.37 4.97
N LEU A 131 -13.86 -12.82 5.33
CA LEU A 131 -15.10 -12.16 4.92
C LEU A 131 -15.28 -10.78 5.57
N GLU A 132 -14.93 -10.64 6.85
CA GLU A 132 -14.98 -9.37 7.55
C GLU A 132 -13.97 -8.38 6.97
N LEU A 133 -12.74 -8.84 6.72
CA LEU A 133 -11.69 -8.03 6.11
C LEU A 133 -12.01 -7.65 4.67
N PHE A 134 -12.61 -8.56 3.90
CA PHE A 134 -13.11 -8.23 2.57
C PHE A 134 -14.21 -7.16 2.61
N ARG A 135 -15.15 -7.26 3.55
CA ARG A 135 -16.18 -6.22 3.74
C ARG A 135 -15.56 -4.87 4.13
N PHE A 136 -14.54 -4.90 4.97
CA PHE A 136 -13.77 -3.72 5.35
C PHE A 136 -13.04 -3.10 4.15
N ALA A 137 -12.26 -3.88 3.40
CA ALA A 137 -11.58 -3.42 2.18
C ALA A 137 -12.56 -2.86 1.15
N ARG A 138 -13.72 -3.51 0.96
CA ARG A 138 -14.78 -3.01 0.08
C ARG A 138 -15.37 -1.70 0.57
N ALA A 139 -15.57 -1.53 1.88
CA ALA A 139 -16.06 -0.29 2.47
C ALA A 139 -15.05 0.86 2.27
N LEU A 140 -13.76 0.61 2.49
CA LEU A 140 -12.69 1.56 2.20
C LEU A 140 -12.65 1.94 0.72
N ASN A 141 -12.72 0.96 -0.19
CA ASN A 141 -12.72 1.20 -1.62
C ASN A 141 -13.93 2.04 -2.05
N THR A 142 -15.12 1.73 -1.52
CA THR A 142 -16.34 2.50 -1.77
C THR A 142 -16.21 3.94 -1.28
N LEU A 143 -15.65 4.15 -0.09
CA LEU A 143 -15.41 5.48 0.46
C LEU A 143 -14.41 6.29 -0.39
N CYS A 144 -13.31 5.65 -0.80
CA CYS A 144 -12.29 6.29 -1.64
C CYS A 144 -12.85 6.64 -3.02
N SER A 145 -13.58 5.72 -3.65
CA SER A 145 -14.23 5.94 -4.95
C SER A 145 -15.21 7.11 -4.92
N LYS A 146 -16.03 7.23 -3.87
CA LYS A 146 -16.98 8.35 -3.71
C LYS A 146 -16.31 9.72 -3.58
N THR A 147 -15.07 9.75 -3.09
CA THR A 147 -14.34 10.99 -2.81
C THR A 147 -13.25 11.28 -3.83
N GLY A 148 -13.09 10.40 -4.84
CA GLY A 148 -11.97 10.47 -5.80
C GLY A 148 -10.61 10.27 -5.13
N SER A 149 -10.57 9.60 -3.97
CA SER A 149 -9.34 9.26 -3.26
C SER A 149 -8.74 7.97 -3.81
N THR A 150 -7.42 7.84 -3.73
CA THR A 150 -6.72 6.58 -4.04
C THR A 150 -6.57 5.75 -2.77
N LEU A 151 -6.91 4.46 -2.85
CA LEU A 151 -6.71 3.48 -1.80
C LEU A 151 -5.50 2.62 -2.15
N VAL A 152 -4.58 2.44 -1.21
CA VAL A 152 -3.45 1.52 -1.30
C VAL A 152 -3.57 0.52 -0.16
N ILE A 153 -3.64 -0.77 -0.45
CA ILE A 153 -3.63 -1.83 0.59
C ILE A 153 -2.40 -2.69 0.34
N ARG A 154 -1.58 -2.92 1.38
CA ARG A 154 -0.54 -3.95 1.36
C ARG A 154 -1.10 -5.27 1.90
N HIS A 155 -0.79 -6.36 1.20
CA HIS A 155 -1.10 -7.73 1.60
C HIS A 155 0.14 -8.62 1.46
N HIS A 156 0.58 -9.23 2.57
CA HIS A 156 1.71 -10.16 2.55
C HIS A 156 1.29 -11.54 2.03
N ILE A 157 1.92 -12.00 0.96
CA ILE A 157 1.73 -13.35 0.44
C ILE A 157 2.66 -14.31 1.21
N MET A 158 2.06 -15.15 2.06
CA MET A 158 2.78 -16.17 2.81
C MET A 158 3.22 -17.35 1.93
N ASN A 159 2.35 -17.78 1.01
CA ASN A 159 2.62 -18.87 0.08
C ASN A 159 2.21 -18.46 -1.34
N ALA A 160 3.20 -18.29 -2.22
CA ALA A 160 2.95 -17.90 -3.61
C ALA A 160 2.32 -19.02 -4.46
N ALA A 161 2.45 -20.30 -4.05
CA ALA A 161 1.85 -21.42 -4.75
C ALA A 161 0.36 -21.58 -4.43
N GLU A 162 -0.04 -21.19 -3.21
CA GLU A 162 -1.41 -21.32 -2.71
C GLU A 162 -1.85 -19.97 -2.11
N PRO A 163 -2.35 -19.05 -2.97
CA PRO A 163 -2.83 -17.75 -2.51
C PRO A 163 -4.00 -17.90 -1.55
N ASP A 164 -3.95 -17.17 -0.44
CA ASP A 164 -5.01 -17.17 0.57
C ASP A 164 -6.31 -16.53 0.05
N THR A 165 -7.43 -16.88 0.71
CA THR A 165 -8.77 -16.43 0.33
C THR A 165 -8.91 -14.91 0.38
N LEU A 166 -8.29 -14.25 1.37
CA LEU A 166 -8.38 -12.80 1.51
C LEU A 166 -7.70 -12.11 0.33
N PHE A 167 -6.50 -12.54 -0.07
CA PHE A 167 -5.81 -12.02 -1.24
C PHE A 167 -6.68 -12.15 -2.49
N GLN A 168 -7.27 -13.32 -2.75
CA GLN A 168 -8.12 -13.53 -3.93
C GLN A 168 -9.31 -12.56 -3.95
N LEU A 169 -9.96 -12.38 -2.80
CA LEU A 169 -11.09 -11.46 -2.65
C LEU A 169 -10.68 -10.00 -2.84
N VAL A 170 -9.57 -9.57 -2.25
CA VAL A 170 -9.07 -8.20 -2.35
C VAL A 170 -8.54 -7.90 -3.76
N LEU A 171 -7.90 -8.87 -4.42
CA LEU A 171 -7.45 -8.76 -5.81
C LEU A 171 -8.62 -8.46 -6.76
N GLN A 172 -9.80 -9.07 -6.54
CA GLN A 172 -11.00 -8.80 -7.34
C GLN A 172 -11.50 -7.35 -7.25
N LEU A 173 -11.14 -6.62 -6.19
CA LEU A 173 -11.57 -5.24 -5.99
C LEU A 173 -10.58 -4.22 -6.58
N CYS A 174 -9.32 -4.62 -6.80
CA CYS A 174 -8.28 -3.67 -7.17
C CYS A 174 -8.38 -3.24 -8.64
N SER A 175 -7.99 -1.99 -8.89
CA SER A 175 -7.78 -1.43 -10.21
C SER A 175 -6.33 -1.65 -10.67
N TYR A 176 -5.39 -1.70 -9.74
CA TYR A 176 -3.99 -2.05 -10.02
C TYR A 176 -3.46 -3.03 -8.98
N HIS A 177 -2.63 -3.96 -9.43
CA HIS A 177 -1.90 -4.88 -8.58
C HIS A 177 -0.39 -4.67 -8.75
N VAL A 178 0.26 -4.14 -7.72
CA VAL A 178 1.71 -4.02 -7.66
C VAL A 178 2.27 -5.26 -6.97
N GLU A 179 3.09 -6.01 -7.69
CA GLU A 179 3.69 -7.25 -7.19
C GLU A 179 5.17 -7.02 -6.90
N VAL A 180 5.56 -7.06 -5.62
CA VAL A 180 6.95 -6.98 -5.16
C VAL A 180 7.45 -8.39 -4.87
N ARG A 181 8.57 -8.78 -5.47
CA ARG A 181 9.09 -10.15 -5.43
C ARG A 181 10.58 -10.19 -5.14
N PRO A 182 11.06 -11.28 -4.51
CA PRO A 182 12.47 -11.59 -4.53
C PRO A 182 12.92 -11.95 -5.97
N LEU A 183 14.23 -11.91 -6.22
CA LEU A 183 14.78 -12.36 -7.49
C LEU A 183 14.63 -13.89 -7.60
N ALA A 184 14.21 -14.37 -8.76
CA ALA A 184 14.09 -15.80 -9.02
C ALA A 184 15.44 -16.54 -8.90
N SER A 185 16.55 -15.85 -9.16
CA SER A 185 17.92 -16.37 -9.02
C SER A 185 18.43 -16.41 -7.57
N GLY A 186 17.65 -15.91 -6.60
CA GLY A 186 18.06 -15.85 -5.18
C GLY A 186 18.50 -14.46 -4.74
N ARG A 187 19.57 -14.37 -3.94
CA ARG A 187 20.03 -13.10 -3.35
C ARG A 187 21.09 -12.43 -4.22
N SER A 188 21.03 -11.10 -4.32
CA SER A 188 22.06 -10.27 -4.96
C SER A 188 22.50 -9.15 -4.02
N GLY A 189 23.79 -8.81 -4.02
CA GLY A 189 24.30 -7.65 -3.27
C GLY A 189 23.97 -6.31 -3.94
N ALA A 190 23.65 -6.34 -5.24
CA ALA A 190 23.37 -5.14 -6.03
C ALA A 190 21.86 -4.91 -6.25
N VAL A 191 21.05 -5.97 -6.16
CA VAL A 191 19.61 -5.92 -6.46
C VAL A 191 18.82 -6.54 -5.30
N SER A 192 17.87 -5.77 -4.76
CA SER A 192 17.05 -6.19 -3.62
C SER A 192 15.87 -7.06 -4.06
N GLY A 193 15.27 -6.77 -5.21
CA GLY A 193 14.13 -7.51 -5.73
C GLY A 193 13.61 -6.94 -7.05
N GLU A 194 12.40 -7.37 -7.41
CA GLU A 194 11.71 -6.98 -8.63
C GLU A 194 10.28 -6.51 -8.34
N ILE A 195 9.78 -5.61 -9.20
CA ILE A 195 8.45 -5.02 -9.14
C ILE A 195 7.74 -5.16 -10.47
N CYS A 196 6.51 -5.64 -10.41
CA CYS A 196 5.58 -5.68 -11.54
C CYS A 196 4.37 -4.81 -11.23
N LEU A 197 3.70 -4.36 -12.28
CA LEU A 197 2.47 -3.58 -12.19
C LEU A 197 1.47 -4.22 -13.15
N HIS A 198 0.42 -4.81 -12.59
CA HIS A 198 -0.61 -5.49 -13.35
C HIS A 198 -1.91 -4.68 -13.31
N PRO A 199 -2.67 -4.68 -14.41
CA PRO A 199 -4.06 -4.24 -14.36
C PRO A 199 -4.86 -5.13 -13.42
N GLY A 200 -5.66 -4.52 -12.55
CA GLY A 200 -6.62 -5.22 -11.71
C GLY A 200 -7.97 -5.40 -12.41
N PRO A 201 -8.85 -6.31 -11.92
CA PRO A 201 -10.17 -6.53 -12.50
C PRO A 201 -11.11 -5.32 -12.45
N GLY A 202 -10.87 -4.38 -11.53
CA GLY A 202 -11.65 -3.16 -11.38
C GLY A 202 -11.16 -1.99 -12.23
N MET A 203 -10.42 -2.24 -13.31
CA MET A 203 -9.86 -1.21 -14.18
C MET A 203 -10.46 -1.30 -15.57
N ASP A 204 -11.07 -0.20 -16.00
CA ASP A 204 -11.84 -0.10 -17.25
C ASP A 204 -11.04 0.58 -18.40
N ASP A 205 -9.79 1.01 -18.15
CA ASP A 205 -8.98 1.75 -19.11
C ASP A 205 -8.15 0.84 -20.06
N PRO A 206 -8.45 0.83 -21.37
CA PRO A 206 -7.68 0.04 -22.33
C PRO A 206 -6.22 0.51 -22.50
N ASN A 207 -5.87 1.74 -22.11
CA ASN A 207 -4.51 2.31 -22.23
C ASN A 207 -3.71 2.25 -20.92
N HIS A 208 -4.09 1.37 -20.00
CA HIS A 208 -3.43 1.24 -18.70
C HIS A 208 -1.93 0.96 -18.81
N ARG A 209 -1.19 1.56 -17.88
CA ARG A 209 0.24 1.28 -17.73
C ARG A 209 0.43 -0.05 -17.00
N SER A 210 1.05 -1.01 -17.68
CA SER A 210 1.46 -2.28 -17.09
C SER A 210 2.96 -2.48 -17.17
N ILE A 211 3.51 -3.22 -16.21
CA ILE A 211 4.89 -3.69 -16.15
C ILE A 211 4.81 -5.20 -15.96
N PRO A 212 4.83 -5.99 -17.05
CA PRO A 212 4.74 -7.44 -16.96
C PRO A 212 6.01 -8.02 -16.33
N ARG A 213 5.91 -9.26 -15.81
CA ARG A 213 7.04 -9.97 -15.16
C ARG A 213 8.28 -10.12 -16.04
N THR A 214 8.09 -10.25 -17.36
CA THR A 214 9.17 -10.35 -18.35
C THR A 214 10.01 -9.08 -18.41
N THR A 215 9.41 -7.91 -18.12
CA THR A 215 10.07 -6.60 -18.08
C THR A 215 9.99 -5.98 -16.69
N ALA A 216 9.95 -6.80 -15.64
CA ALA A 216 9.84 -6.32 -14.26
C ALA A 216 10.97 -5.35 -13.93
N LEU A 217 10.64 -4.29 -13.20
CA LEU A 217 11.64 -3.34 -12.73
C LEU A 217 12.42 -3.95 -11.58
N GLN A 218 13.73 -3.83 -11.62
CA GLN A 218 14.58 -4.18 -10.50
C GLN A 218 14.68 -2.98 -9.57
N TYR A 219 14.73 -3.25 -8.27
CA TYR A 219 14.97 -2.23 -7.27
C TYR A 219 16.13 -2.58 -6.36
N ARG A 220 16.80 -1.53 -5.89
CA ARG A 220 17.82 -1.61 -4.85
C ARG A 220 17.43 -0.68 -3.71
N LEU A 221 17.41 -1.20 -2.49
CA LEU A 221 17.25 -0.40 -1.29
C LEU A 221 18.61 0.20 -0.90
N THR A 222 18.62 1.50 -0.65
CA THR A 222 19.77 2.27 -0.18
C THR A 222 19.39 3.07 1.06
N ASP A 223 20.36 3.68 1.73
CA ASP A 223 20.07 4.55 2.89
C ASP A 223 19.17 5.74 2.53
N GLY A 224 19.20 6.19 1.26
CA GLY A 224 18.38 7.26 0.73
C GLY A 224 17.01 6.82 0.17
N GLY A 225 16.70 5.52 0.23
CA GLY A 225 15.46 4.95 -0.29
C GLY A 225 15.67 3.99 -1.46
N ALA A 226 14.59 3.66 -2.16
CA ALA A 226 14.59 2.72 -3.28
C ALA A 226 15.01 3.39 -4.60
N ILE A 227 15.89 2.72 -5.34
CA ILE A 227 16.28 3.07 -6.71
C ILE A 227 15.72 2.01 -7.65
N PHE A 228 15.06 2.43 -8.73
CA PHE A 228 14.45 1.54 -9.72
C PHE A 228 15.15 1.62 -11.08
N PHE A 229 15.36 0.47 -11.71
CA PHE A 229 16.05 0.34 -12.98
C PHE A 229 15.58 -0.89 -13.75
N ASN A 230 15.86 -0.93 -15.06
CA ASN A 230 15.52 -2.06 -15.91
C ASN A 230 16.49 -3.23 -15.68
N LYS A 231 16.05 -4.45 -15.94
CA LYS A 231 16.92 -5.63 -15.90
C LYS A 231 18.14 -5.43 -16.79
N GLY A 232 19.33 -5.74 -16.26
CA GLY A 232 20.59 -5.64 -17.00
C GLY A 232 21.16 -4.22 -17.13
N THR A 233 20.58 -3.21 -16.47
CA THR A 233 21.08 -1.83 -16.53
C THR A 233 21.71 -1.34 -15.22
N SER A 234 21.97 -2.20 -14.24
CA SER A 234 22.64 -1.78 -13.00
C SER A 234 24.15 -1.64 -13.20
N GLU A 235 24.70 -0.49 -12.84
CA GLU A 235 26.15 -0.30 -12.77
C GLU A 235 26.74 -1.31 -11.76
N GLY A 236 27.64 -2.20 -12.22
CA GLY A 236 28.32 -3.19 -11.38
C GLY A 236 27.77 -4.62 -11.40
N VAL A 237 26.88 -4.97 -12.34
CA VAL A 237 26.46 -6.37 -12.60
C VAL A 237 26.71 -6.67 -14.08
N LEU A 238 27.92 -7.16 -14.38
CA LEU A 238 28.30 -7.79 -15.65
C LEU A 238 28.79 -9.21 -15.34
#